data_AF-A0A445CL13-F1
#
_entry.id   AF-A0A445CL13-F1
#
_cell.length_a   1.000
_cell.length_b   1.000
_cell.length_c   1.000
_cell.angle_alpha   90.00
_cell.angle_beta   90.00
_cell.angle_gamma   90.00
#
_symmetry.space_group_name_H-M   'P 1'
#
loop_
_entity.id
_entity.type
_entity.pdbx_description
1 polymer ?
#
loop_
_entity_poly.entity_id
_entity_poly.type
_entity_poly.pdbx_seq_one_letter_code
_entity_poly.pdbx_strand_id
1 'polypeptide(L)'
;MLLAGKSHNCDDLRRLFLKPGPHVFNDAVIPVSVVGPHFADFLISNHIPRSRSLLNKAISRCLPSQLTDLLTYAVECGNAESVAVLIDAGADSNSKDSNGKSLVPLAIRAGNEINVVKVLLASGCVIENKVDLVLHEAAAANRVDLMRLLLEFIGEDDADVDSVNHEGRTPIHVAALHGHVDVIRYCVSMGGNPNVVDRKGWTPLHCAASEGQLRAVESLLAECGCDAKRAVDREGKTAFAVAMENGHVELGDLLHWGDVLFRAARVGDVHGMASCLTVGGADVNGRDQNGWTALHWAALKGKVKSVEVLIDNGAEVDPVDEVGYTPLRCAVESGHLQVALFLVARGSCATLDTIKASKGLFAPPRLLDSFGKLTKHVL
;
A
#
# COMPACT_ATOMS: atom_id res chain seq x y z
N MET A 1 2.35 -59.20 -11.01
CA MET A 1 3.51 -60.09 -10.76
C MET A 1 4.24 -59.52 -9.55
N LEU A 2 4.14 -60.15 -8.39
CA LEU A 2 4.79 -59.69 -7.16
C LEU A 2 6.29 -59.95 -7.26
N LEU A 3 7.07 -58.91 -7.48
CA LEU A 3 8.53 -59.00 -7.44
C LEU A 3 8.98 -58.59 -6.03
N ALA A 4 9.18 -59.60 -5.19
CA ALA A 4 9.96 -59.46 -3.97
C ALA A 4 11.45 -59.51 -4.37
N GLY A 5 12.11 -58.36 -4.40
CA GLY A 5 13.54 -58.29 -4.68
C GLY A 5 13.99 -56.89 -5.07
N LYS A 6 15.07 -56.42 -4.43
CA LYS A 6 15.76 -55.17 -4.76
C LYS A 6 16.18 -55.22 -6.23
N SER A 7 15.43 -54.58 -7.13
CA SER A 7 15.89 -54.36 -8.51
C SER A 7 16.94 -53.26 -8.47
N HIS A 8 18.21 -53.67 -8.54
CA HIS A 8 19.34 -52.76 -8.42
C HIS A 8 19.63 -51.97 -9.71
N ASN A 9 18.97 -52.30 -10.83
CA ASN A 9 19.30 -51.81 -12.16
C ASN A 9 18.13 -51.06 -12.83
N CYS A 10 18.39 -49.83 -13.31
CA CYS A 10 17.36 -48.93 -13.87
C CYS A 10 16.70 -49.48 -15.16
N ASP A 11 17.43 -50.27 -15.95
CA ASP A 11 16.92 -50.84 -17.20
C ASP A 11 15.86 -51.93 -16.97
N ASP A 12 15.99 -52.69 -15.87
CA ASP A 12 15.00 -53.71 -15.50
C ASP A 12 13.69 -53.08 -15.06
N LEU A 13 13.77 -51.95 -14.34
CA LEU A 13 12.59 -51.18 -13.96
C LEU A 13 11.92 -50.51 -15.17
N ARG A 14 12.68 -49.96 -16.13
CA ARG A 14 12.11 -49.40 -17.38
C ARG A 14 11.36 -50.44 -18.20
N ARG A 15 11.91 -51.66 -18.30
CA ARG A 15 11.23 -52.80 -18.96
C ARG A 15 9.96 -53.24 -18.23
N LEU A 16 9.90 -53.05 -16.91
CA LEU A 16 8.70 -53.31 -16.10
C LEU A 16 7.60 -52.28 -16.37
N PHE A 17 7.93 -50.99 -16.41
CA PHE A 17 6.97 -49.91 -16.71
C PHE A 17 6.45 -49.91 -18.15
N LEU A 18 7.19 -50.51 -19.10
CA LEU A 18 6.73 -50.73 -20.48
C LEU A 18 5.58 -51.74 -20.58
N LYS A 19 5.33 -52.56 -19.55
CA LYS A 19 4.22 -53.52 -19.54
C LYS A 19 2.95 -52.87 -18.98
N PRO A 20 1.84 -52.83 -19.73
CA PRO A 20 0.58 -52.31 -19.23
C PRO A 20 0.01 -53.19 -18.12
N GLY A 21 -0.50 -52.57 -17.05
CA GLY A 21 -1.16 -53.24 -15.92
C GLY A 21 -0.71 -52.71 -14.55
N PRO A 22 -1.43 -53.04 -13.47
CA PRO A 22 -1.07 -52.64 -12.12
C PRO A 22 0.16 -53.40 -11.63
N HIS A 23 1.21 -52.65 -11.27
CA HIS A 23 2.44 -53.18 -10.67
C HIS A 23 2.42 -52.90 -9.16
N VAL A 24 2.62 -53.95 -8.35
CA VAL A 24 2.69 -53.84 -6.88
C VAL A 24 4.11 -54.11 -6.46
N PHE A 25 4.74 -53.13 -5.82
CA PHE A 25 6.10 -53.19 -5.32
C PHE A 25 6.09 -53.25 -3.80
N ASN A 26 6.56 -54.36 -3.22
CA ASN A 26 6.81 -54.45 -1.79
C ASN A 26 8.30 -54.17 -1.55
N ASP A 27 8.61 -53.15 -0.75
CA ASP A 27 9.97 -52.76 -0.33
C ASP A 27 10.96 -52.40 -1.48
N ALA A 28 10.46 -52.05 -2.67
CA ALA A 28 11.32 -51.60 -3.77
C ALA A 28 11.69 -50.11 -3.62
N VAL A 29 12.99 -49.81 -3.76
CA VAL A 29 13.47 -48.43 -3.91
C VAL A 29 13.47 -48.09 -5.40
N ILE A 30 12.39 -47.48 -5.87
CA ILE A 30 12.30 -47.02 -7.27
C ILE A 30 12.90 -45.61 -7.34
N PRO A 31 13.98 -45.40 -8.09
CA PRO A 31 14.57 -44.07 -8.25
C PRO A 31 13.58 -43.12 -8.91
N VAL A 32 13.54 -41.84 -8.51
CA VAL A 32 12.73 -40.81 -9.21
C VAL A 32 13.13 -40.71 -10.69
N SER A 33 14.38 -41.02 -11.04
CA SER A 33 14.84 -41.12 -12.44
C SER A 33 14.12 -42.20 -13.27
N VAL A 34 13.40 -43.13 -12.63
CA VAL A 34 12.62 -44.21 -13.25
C VAL A 34 11.12 -43.89 -13.24
N VAL A 35 10.59 -43.31 -12.17
CA VAL A 35 9.15 -42.94 -12.05
C VAL A 35 8.84 -41.59 -12.71
N GLY A 36 9.88 -40.79 -12.95
CA GLY A 36 9.77 -39.41 -13.40
C GLY A 36 9.59 -38.42 -12.25
N PRO A 37 9.90 -37.13 -12.48
CA PRO A 37 9.77 -36.06 -11.46
C PRO A 37 8.36 -35.96 -10.89
N HIS A 38 7.33 -36.34 -11.67
CA HIS A 38 5.91 -36.38 -11.26
C HIS A 38 5.61 -37.15 -9.98
N PHE A 39 6.41 -38.15 -9.62
CA PHE A 39 6.22 -38.85 -8.35
C PHE A 39 6.72 -38.03 -7.16
N ALA A 40 7.83 -37.31 -7.32
CA ALA A 40 8.29 -36.37 -6.32
C ALA A 40 7.35 -35.16 -6.25
N ASP A 41 6.81 -34.68 -7.37
CA ASP A 41 5.75 -33.66 -7.41
C ASP A 41 4.52 -34.10 -6.59
N PHE A 42 4.09 -35.36 -6.74
CA PHE A 42 2.98 -35.94 -5.97
C PHE A 42 3.28 -36.01 -4.47
N LEU A 43 4.51 -36.36 -4.08
CA LEU A 43 4.91 -36.41 -2.67
C LEU A 43 4.96 -35.01 -2.04
N ILE A 44 5.45 -34.02 -2.78
CA ILE A 44 5.55 -32.62 -2.36
C ILE A 44 4.15 -32.01 -2.23
N SER A 45 3.25 -32.26 -3.19
CA SER A 45 1.87 -31.75 -3.24
C SER A 45 0.97 -32.25 -2.12
N ASN A 46 1.14 -33.49 -1.66
CA ASN A 46 0.21 -34.11 -0.72
C ASN A 46 0.57 -33.91 0.77
N HIS A 47 1.58 -33.08 1.08
CA HIS A 47 2.06 -32.81 2.45
C HIS A 47 2.14 -34.09 3.32
N ILE A 48 2.59 -35.21 2.76
CA ILE A 48 2.45 -36.51 3.42
C ILE A 48 3.34 -36.52 4.68
N PRO A 49 2.78 -36.57 5.92
CA PRO A 49 3.50 -36.21 7.16
C PRO A 49 4.61 -37.18 7.60
N ARG A 50 4.98 -38.17 6.79
CA ARG A 50 5.74 -39.35 7.25
C ARG A 50 7.18 -39.46 6.77
N SER A 51 7.75 -38.51 6.03
CA SER A 51 8.70 -38.95 4.99
C SER A 51 9.97 -38.15 4.72
N ARG A 52 10.58 -37.42 5.68
CA ARG A 52 12.02 -37.08 5.53
C ARG A 52 12.85 -38.30 5.07
N SER A 53 12.54 -39.47 5.62
CA SER A 53 13.17 -40.74 5.23
C SER A 53 12.76 -41.30 3.86
N LEU A 54 11.51 -41.12 3.40
CA LEU A 54 11.10 -41.59 2.06
C LEU A 54 11.53 -40.62 0.96
N LEU A 55 11.42 -39.31 1.20
CA LEU A 55 11.92 -38.28 0.29
C LEU A 55 13.43 -38.44 0.12
N ASN A 56 14.21 -38.58 1.21
CA ASN A 56 15.65 -38.87 1.13
C ASN A 56 15.96 -40.13 0.29
N LYS A 57 15.18 -41.20 0.45
CA LYS A 57 15.36 -42.41 -0.37
C LYS A 57 14.99 -42.18 -1.83
N ALA A 58 13.91 -41.45 -2.10
CA ALA A 58 13.44 -41.15 -3.45
C ALA A 58 14.47 -40.31 -4.22
N ILE A 59 15.03 -39.29 -3.56
CA ILE A 59 15.96 -38.34 -4.19
C ILE A 59 17.42 -38.84 -4.23
N SER A 60 17.76 -39.91 -3.49
CA SER A 60 19.13 -40.45 -3.38
C SER A 60 19.82 -40.85 -4.70
N ARG A 61 19.07 -41.00 -5.79
CA ARG A 61 19.58 -41.36 -7.12
C ARG A 61 19.20 -40.34 -8.20
N CYS A 62 18.75 -39.15 -7.80
CA CYS A 62 18.51 -38.05 -8.72
C CYS A 62 19.82 -37.41 -9.17
N LEU A 63 19.84 -36.90 -10.39
CA LEU A 63 20.90 -36.02 -10.86
C LEU A 63 20.71 -34.62 -10.24
N PRO A 64 21.79 -33.82 -10.09
CA PRO A 64 21.70 -32.45 -9.57
C PRO A 64 20.66 -31.59 -10.29
N SER A 65 20.56 -31.67 -11.62
CA SER A 65 19.56 -30.93 -12.38
C SER A 65 18.12 -31.32 -12.03
N GLN A 66 17.87 -32.61 -11.80
CA GLN A 66 16.56 -33.11 -11.39
C GLN A 66 16.22 -32.67 -9.95
N LEU A 67 17.22 -32.59 -9.07
CA LEU A 67 17.04 -32.06 -7.73
C LEU A 67 16.68 -30.57 -7.77
N THR A 68 17.30 -29.80 -8.67
CA THR A 68 16.99 -28.37 -8.88
C THR A 68 15.58 -28.15 -9.43
N ASP A 69 15.14 -28.97 -10.39
CA ASP A 69 13.76 -28.90 -10.90
C ASP A 69 12.75 -29.18 -9.78
N LEU A 70 13.02 -30.21 -8.96
CA LEU A 70 12.19 -30.54 -7.80
C LEU A 70 12.24 -29.48 -6.71
N LEU A 71 13.38 -28.81 -6.52
CA LEU A 71 13.52 -27.70 -5.59
C LEU A 71 12.63 -26.54 -6.02
N THR A 72 12.65 -26.19 -7.30
CA THR A 72 11.80 -25.14 -7.88
C THR A 72 10.33 -25.45 -7.61
N TYR A 73 9.90 -26.69 -7.87
CA TYR A 73 8.53 -27.13 -7.59
C TYR A 73 8.19 -27.12 -6.08
N ALA A 74 9.10 -27.57 -5.22
CA ALA A 74 8.92 -27.53 -3.77
C ALA A 74 8.79 -26.11 -3.23
N VAL A 75 9.51 -25.15 -3.83
CA VAL A 75 9.38 -23.73 -3.56
C VAL A 75 8.00 -23.23 -3.97
N GLU A 76 7.51 -23.57 -5.17
CA GLU A 76 6.15 -23.19 -5.61
C GLU A 76 5.06 -23.73 -4.69
N CYS A 77 5.18 -24.98 -4.22
CA CYS A 77 4.23 -25.60 -3.30
C CYS A 77 4.33 -25.11 -1.85
N GLY A 78 5.32 -24.27 -1.50
CA GLY A 78 5.43 -23.71 -0.16
C GLY A 78 5.93 -24.68 0.93
N ASN A 79 6.50 -25.82 0.55
CA ASN A 79 6.88 -26.86 1.51
C ASN A 79 8.33 -26.66 2.00
N ALA A 80 8.50 -25.89 3.07
CA ALA A 80 9.83 -25.56 3.62
C ALA A 80 10.66 -26.79 4.03
N GLU A 81 10.03 -27.87 4.49
CA GLU A 81 10.74 -29.11 4.84
C GLU A 81 11.30 -29.80 3.60
N SER A 82 10.52 -29.87 2.52
CA SER A 82 10.97 -30.46 1.24
C SER A 82 12.07 -29.62 0.61
N VAL A 83 11.96 -28.29 0.67
CA VAL A 83 13.00 -27.35 0.22
C VAL A 83 14.32 -27.61 0.96
N ALA A 84 14.27 -27.69 2.30
CA ALA A 84 15.47 -27.97 3.10
C ALA A 84 16.11 -29.33 2.73
N VAL A 85 15.29 -30.39 2.60
CA VAL A 85 15.79 -31.73 2.24
C VAL A 85 16.42 -31.75 0.85
N LEU A 86 15.85 -31.03 -0.12
CA LEU A 86 16.39 -30.98 -1.48
C LEU A 86 17.71 -30.21 -1.54
N ILE A 87 17.82 -29.11 -0.80
CA ILE A 87 19.09 -28.36 -0.66
C ILE A 87 20.16 -29.22 0.03
N ASP A 88 19.82 -29.92 1.12
CA ASP A 88 20.74 -30.84 1.80
C ASP A 88 21.20 -31.99 0.89
N ALA A 89 20.37 -32.40 -0.07
CA ALA A 89 20.69 -33.40 -1.07
C ALA A 89 21.55 -32.87 -2.24
N GLY A 90 21.86 -31.58 -2.26
CA GLY A 90 22.70 -30.94 -3.27
C GLY A 90 21.94 -30.32 -4.45
N ALA A 91 20.66 -30.00 -4.27
CA ALA A 91 19.95 -29.13 -5.22
C ALA A 91 20.60 -27.73 -5.27
N ASP A 92 20.66 -27.14 -6.45
CA ASP A 92 21.21 -25.79 -6.61
C ASP A 92 20.19 -24.73 -6.18
N SER A 93 20.40 -24.11 -5.01
CA SER A 93 19.55 -23.03 -4.49
C SER A 93 19.74 -21.70 -5.21
N ASN A 94 20.78 -21.57 -6.05
CA ASN A 94 21.05 -20.38 -6.87
C ASN A 94 20.59 -20.54 -8.32
N SER A 95 19.78 -21.57 -8.60
CA SER A 95 19.19 -21.74 -9.92
C SER A 95 18.33 -20.54 -10.30
N LYS A 96 18.49 -20.11 -11.55
CA LYS A 96 17.73 -19.00 -12.12
C LYS A 96 16.60 -19.51 -13.01
N ASP A 97 15.45 -18.85 -12.97
CA ASP A 97 14.33 -19.13 -13.86
C ASP A 97 14.63 -18.70 -15.31
N SER A 98 13.67 -18.91 -16.22
CA SER A 98 13.79 -18.49 -17.62
C SER A 98 13.95 -16.97 -17.81
N ASN A 99 13.63 -16.17 -16.80
CA ASN A 99 13.79 -14.71 -16.78
C ASN A 99 15.06 -14.27 -16.05
N GLY A 100 15.88 -15.22 -15.56
CA GLY A 100 17.10 -14.93 -14.82
C GLY A 100 16.87 -14.59 -13.34
N LYS A 101 15.67 -14.76 -12.80
CA LYS A 101 15.35 -14.52 -11.39
C LYS A 101 15.74 -15.70 -10.51
N SER A 102 16.20 -15.43 -9.29
CA SER A 102 16.45 -16.44 -8.26
C SER A 102 15.15 -17.12 -7.79
N LEU A 103 15.28 -18.15 -6.96
CA LEU A 103 14.14 -18.87 -6.38
C LEU A 103 13.34 -18.02 -5.35
N VAL A 104 13.93 -16.96 -4.81
CA VAL A 104 13.31 -16.14 -3.75
C VAL A 104 12.06 -15.39 -4.25
N PRO A 105 12.09 -14.64 -5.38
CA PRO A 105 10.90 -14.05 -5.98
C PRO A 105 9.76 -15.04 -6.22
N LEU A 106 10.08 -16.27 -6.63
CA LEU A 106 9.10 -17.33 -6.87
C LEU A 106 8.40 -17.73 -5.56
N ALA A 107 9.17 -17.92 -4.49
CA ALA A 107 8.64 -18.22 -3.16
C ALA A 107 7.67 -17.14 -2.67
N ILE A 108 8.00 -15.87 -2.90
CA ILE A 108 7.17 -14.72 -2.48
C ILE A 108 5.87 -14.68 -3.28
N ARG A 109 5.95 -14.81 -4.61
CA ARG A 109 4.78 -14.72 -5.51
C ARG A 109 3.78 -15.85 -5.30
N ALA A 110 4.26 -17.05 -4.99
CA ALA A 110 3.41 -18.20 -4.68
C ALA A 110 2.65 -18.03 -3.34
N GLY A 111 2.87 -16.95 -2.59
CA GLY A 111 2.15 -16.65 -1.35
C GLY A 111 2.59 -17.52 -0.18
N ASN A 112 3.79 -18.09 -0.27
CA ASN A 112 4.25 -19.09 0.68
C ASN A 112 4.60 -18.50 2.05
N GLU A 113 4.76 -19.41 3.00
CA GLU A 113 5.20 -19.07 4.34
C GLU A 113 6.59 -18.45 4.32
N ILE A 114 6.83 -17.53 5.27
CA ILE A 114 8.13 -16.93 5.53
C ILE A 114 9.24 -17.98 5.73
N ASN A 115 8.88 -19.20 6.12
CA ASN A 115 9.78 -20.32 6.34
C ASN A 115 10.51 -20.78 5.07
N VAL A 116 9.84 -20.80 3.91
CA VAL A 116 10.50 -21.18 2.64
C VAL A 116 11.58 -20.18 2.28
N VAL A 117 11.25 -18.89 2.37
CA VAL A 117 12.21 -17.80 2.11
C VAL A 117 13.39 -17.90 3.09
N LYS A 118 13.13 -18.12 4.39
CA LYS A 118 14.19 -18.32 5.40
C LYS A 118 15.14 -19.46 5.05
N VAL A 119 14.60 -20.61 4.63
CA VAL A 119 15.43 -21.76 4.23
C VAL A 119 16.30 -21.43 3.03
N LEU A 120 15.73 -20.75 2.02
CA LEU A 120 16.50 -20.33 0.83
C LEU A 120 17.62 -19.36 1.22
N LEU A 121 17.35 -18.34 2.04
CA LEU A 121 18.37 -17.38 2.48
C LEU A 121 19.46 -18.04 3.33
N ALA A 122 19.07 -18.92 4.26
CA ALA A 122 20.02 -19.67 5.10
C ALA A 122 20.91 -20.62 4.28
N SER A 123 20.45 -21.05 3.09
CA SER A 123 21.26 -21.87 2.18
C SER A 123 22.37 -21.11 1.45
N GLY A 124 22.45 -19.78 1.62
CA GLY A 124 23.38 -18.93 0.86
C GLY A 124 22.89 -18.60 -0.55
N CYS A 125 21.56 -18.58 -0.76
CA CYS A 125 20.97 -18.10 -2.00
C CYS A 125 21.32 -16.61 -2.19
N VAL A 126 21.92 -16.27 -3.33
CA VAL A 126 22.32 -14.92 -3.69
C VAL A 126 21.12 -14.20 -4.30
N ILE A 127 20.77 -13.06 -3.73
CA ILE A 127 19.71 -12.19 -4.26
C ILE A 127 20.35 -11.06 -5.07
N GLU A 128 19.94 -10.92 -6.31
CA GLU A 128 20.30 -9.78 -7.16
C GLU A 128 19.15 -8.78 -7.19
N ASN A 129 19.14 -7.80 -6.27
CA ASN A 129 18.01 -6.87 -6.06
C ASN A 129 17.43 -6.26 -7.36
N LYS A 130 18.29 -5.87 -8.32
CA LYS A 130 17.88 -5.26 -9.60
C LYS A 130 17.16 -6.23 -10.54
N VAL A 131 17.42 -7.52 -10.43
CA VAL A 131 16.83 -8.57 -11.28
C VAL A 131 15.66 -9.23 -10.57
N ASP A 132 15.86 -9.58 -9.30
CA ASP A 132 14.92 -10.34 -8.51
C ASP A 132 13.72 -9.50 -8.07
N LEU A 133 13.92 -8.21 -7.82
CA LEU A 133 12.87 -7.27 -7.41
C LEU A 133 12.08 -7.79 -6.19
N VAL A 134 12.79 -8.40 -5.24
CA VAL A 134 12.19 -9.09 -4.08
C VAL A 134 11.32 -8.17 -3.23
N LEU A 135 11.67 -6.88 -3.13
CA LEU A 135 10.88 -5.89 -2.40
C LEU A 135 9.57 -5.55 -3.13
N HIS A 136 9.57 -5.52 -4.46
CA HIS A 136 8.35 -5.31 -5.26
C HIS A 136 7.40 -6.49 -5.13
N GLU A 137 7.92 -7.72 -5.18
CA GLU A 137 7.12 -8.94 -5.01
C GLU A 137 6.52 -9.01 -3.59
N ALA A 138 7.32 -8.67 -2.56
CA ALA A 138 6.84 -8.63 -1.18
C ALA A 138 5.80 -7.51 -0.97
N ALA A 139 5.98 -6.37 -1.63
CA ALA A 139 5.02 -5.28 -1.65
C ALA A 139 3.70 -5.70 -2.32
N ALA A 140 3.74 -6.36 -3.47
CA ALA A 140 2.56 -6.88 -4.16
C ALA A 140 1.79 -7.91 -3.31
N ALA A 141 2.52 -8.75 -2.56
CA ALA A 141 1.95 -9.75 -1.67
C ALA A 141 1.38 -9.19 -0.35
N ASN A 142 1.56 -7.89 -0.06
CA ASN A 142 1.22 -7.25 1.22
C ASN A 142 1.93 -7.89 2.44
N ARG A 143 3.21 -8.24 2.30
CA ARG A 143 3.98 -8.98 3.32
C ARG A 143 5.09 -8.14 3.92
N VAL A 144 4.74 -7.29 4.88
CA VAL A 144 5.71 -6.47 5.64
C VAL A 144 6.74 -7.32 6.40
N ASP A 145 6.33 -8.51 6.86
CA ASP A 145 7.20 -9.50 7.50
C ASP A 145 8.31 -9.98 6.55
N LEU A 146 7.98 -10.22 5.27
CA LEU A 146 8.96 -10.57 4.24
C LEU A 146 9.87 -9.40 3.91
N MET A 147 9.32 -8.18 3.77
CA MET A 147 10.14 -7.00 3.50
C MET A 147 11.18 -6.77 4.59
N ARG A 148 10.79 -6.90 5.86
CA ARG A 148 11.73 -6.80 7.00
C ARG A 148 12.85 -7.81 6.90
N LEU A 149 12.49 -9.08 6.68
CA LEU A 149 13.46 -10.17 6.60
C LEU A 149 14.42 -10.01 5.41
N LEU A 150 13.92 -9.55 4.26
CA LEU A 150 14.75 -9.31 3.07
C LEU A 150 15.74 -8.15 3.30
N LEU A 151 15.27 -7.04 3.86
CA LEU A 151 16.14 -5.89 4.18
C LEU A 151 17.21 -6.25 5.22
N GLU A 152 16.84 -7.04 6.25
CA GLU A 152 17.80 -7.54 7.24
C GLU A 152 18.87 -8.44 6.61
N PHE A 153 18.50 -9.26 5.62
CA PHE A 153 19.43 -10.15 4.93
C PHE A 153 20.34 -9.42 3.92
N ILE A 154 19.80 -8.46 3.18
CA ILE A 154 20.55 -7.67 2.18
C ILE A 154 21.59 -6.78 2.88
N GLY A 155 21.31 -6.31 4.10
CA GLY A 155 22.18 -5.44 4.88
C GLY A 155 22.03 -3.95 4.52
N GLU A 156 22.45 -3.08 5.43
CA GLU A 156 22.22 -1.62 5.33
C GLU A 156 22.87 -0.97 4.11
N ASP A 157 24.00 -1.51 3.62
CA ASP A 157 24.77 -0.91 2.52
C ASP A 157 24.13 -1.14 1.13
N ASP A 158 23.33 -2.20 0.96
CA ASP A 158 22.72 -2.60 -0.33
C ASP A 158 21.18 -2.52 -0.33
N ALA A 159 20.56 -2.19 0.81
CA ALA A 159 19.12 -2.14 1.01
C ALA A 159 18.52 -0.81 0.52
N ASP A 160 18.27 -0.72 -0.80
CA ASP A 160 17.53 0.42 -1.39
C ASP A 160 16.01 0.14 -1.43
N VAL A 161 15.30 0.71 -0.47
CA VAL A 161 13.82 0.65 -0.39
C VAL A 161 13.12 1.39 -1.53
N ASP A 162 13.83 2.27 -2.25
CA ASP A 162 13.36 2.98 -3.44
C ASP A 162 13.88 2.36 -4.75
N SER A 163 14.42 1.14 -4.69
CA SER A 163 14.84 0.41 -5.88
C SER A 163 13.71 0.31 -6.91
N VAL A 164 14.03 0.53 -8.19
CA VAL A 164 13.04 0.62 -9.26
C VAL A 164 13.01 -0.63 -10.14
N ASN A 165 11.81 -1.05 -10.54
CA ASN A 165 11.63 -2.10 -11.53
C ASN A 165 11.80 -1.59 -12.99
N HIS A 166 11.53 -2.45 -13.97
CA HIS A 166 11.60 -2.08 -15.40
C HIS A 166 10.61 -0.99 -15.82
N GLU A 167 9.60 -0.67 -15.03
CA GLU A 167 8.67 0.45 -15.28
C GLU A 167 9.10 1.73 -14.54
N GLY A 168 10.21 1.70 -13.80
CA GLY A 168 10.63 2.81 -12.93
C GLY A 168 9.86 2.85 -11.61
N ARG A 169 9.08 1.83 -11.28
CA ARG A 169 8.25 1.80 -10.08
C ARG A 169 9.04 1.31 -8.88
N THR A 170 8.92 2.00 -7.75
CA THR A 170 9.41 1.57 -6.44
C THR A 170 8.45 0.58 -5.77
N PRO A 171 8.82 -0.13 -4.69
CA PRO A 171 7.89 -0.94 -3.91
C PRO A 171 6.66 -0.17 -3.43
N ILE A 172 6.79 1.13 -3.12
CA ILE A 172 5.65 1.99 -2.73
C ILE A 172 4.64 2.13 -3.88
N HIS A 173 5.08 2.25 -5.13
CA HIS A 173 4.17 2.29 -6.28
C HIS A 173 3.34 1.00 -6.38
N VAL A 174 4.00 -0.16 -6.21
CA VAL A 174 3.35 -1.47 -6.28
C VAL A 174 2.33 -1.63 -5.16
N ALA A 175 2.70 -1.25 -3.94
CA ALA A 175 1.81 -1.26 -2.79
C ALA A 175 0.62 -0.31 -2.97
N ALA A 176 0.85 0.89 -3.51
CA ALA A 176 -0.18 1.88 -3.79
C ALA A 176 -1.19 1.39 -4.84
N LEU A 177 -0.71 0.74 -5.91
CA LEU A 177 -1.55 0.14 -6.93
C LEU A 177 -2.53 -0.89 -6.35
N HIS A 178 -2.11 -1.66 -5.34
CA HIS A 178 -2.90 -2.74 -4.75
C HIS A 178 -3.62 -2.33 -3.44
N GLY A 179 -3.46 -1.09 -2.97
CA GLY A 179 -4.11 -0.63 -1.73
C GLY A 179 -3.43 -1.08 -0.43
N HIS A 180 -2.18 -1.53 -0.48
CA HIS A 180 -1.45 -2.14 0.64
C HIS A 180 -0.85 -1.09 1.58
N VAL A 181 -1.70 -0.53 2.44
CA VAL A 181 -1.35 0.56 3.37
C VAL A 181 -0.21 0.20 4.32
N ASP A 182 -0.18 -1.02 4.85
CA ASP A 182 0.84 -1.42 5.82
C ASP A 182 2.24 -1.45 5.19
N VAL A 183 2.32 -1.85 3.91
CA VAL A 183 3.56 -1.79 3.13
C VAL A 183 3.97 -0.35 2.86
N ILE A 184 3.03 0.53 2.46
CA ILE A 184 3.32 1.95 2.22
C ILE A 184 3.96 2.57 3.46
N ARG A 185 3.31 2.44 4.62
CA ARG A 185 3.83 2.99 5.88
C ARG A 185 5.17 2.39 6.27
N TYR A 186 5.34 1.07 6.06
CA TYR A 186 6.60 0.41 6.36
C TYR A 186 7.74 0.98 5.51
N CYS A 187 7.57 1.10 4.19
CA CYS A 187 8.58 1.68 3.31
C CYS A 187 8.93 3.12 3.70
N VAL A 188 7.93 3.95 3.99
CA VAL A 188 8.16 5.33 4.44
C VAL A 188 8.91 5.36 5.78
N SER A 189 8.57 4.47 6.72
CA SER A 189 9.28 4.38 8.00
C SER A 189 10.75 3.94 7.86
N MET A 190 11.09 3.26 6.77
CA MET A 190 12.45 2.88 6.40
C MET A 190 13.18 3.97 5.58
N GLY A 191 12.56 5.15 5.41
CA GLY A 191 13.14 6.28 4.67
C GLY A 191 12.82 6.30 3.17
N GLY A 192 11.95 5.42 2.68
CA GLY A 192 11.53 5.41 1.28
C GLY A 192 10.72 6.64 0.91
N ASN A 193 10.96 7.18 -0.29
CA ASN A 193 10.34 8.42 -0.75
C ASN A 193 8.98 8.13 -1.43
N PRO A 194 7.85 8.57 -0.83
CA PRO A 194 6.53 8.29 -1.37
C PRO A 194 6.13 9.21 -2.56
N ASN A 195 7.04 10.10 -3.00
CA ASN A 195 6.84 11.02 -4.12
C ASN A 195 7.69 10.69 -5.36
N VAL A 196 8.37 9.54 -5.39
CA VAL A 196 9.14 9.10 -6.57
C VAL A 196 8.21 8.98 -7.79
N VAL A 197 8.71 9.27 -8.98
CA VAL A 197 7.97 9.13 -10.23
C VAL A 197 8.48 7.94 -11.04
N ASP A 198 7.57 7.18 -11.63
CA ASP A 198 7.89 6.08 -12.54
C ASP A 198 8.19 6.58 -13.97
N ARG A 199 8.37 5.65 -14.92
CA ARG A 199 8.65 5.98 -16.33
C ARG A 199 7.50 6.69 -17.05
N LYS A 200 6.28 6.71 -16.51
CA LYS A 200 5.15 7.50 -17.03
C LYS A 200 5.04 8.85 -16.33
N GLY A 201 5.92 9.13 -15.35
CA GLY A 201 5.78 10.30 -14.49
C GLY A 201 4.76 10.08 -13.37
N TRP A 202 4.28 8.85 -13.17
CA TRP A 202 3.29 8.57 -12.13
C TRP A 202 3.97 8.48 -10.78
N THR A 203 3.43 9.19 -9.79
CA THR A 203 3.77 8.97 -8.38
C THR A 203 2.98 7.77 -7.82
N PRO A 204 3.34 7.23 -6.64
CA PRO A 204 2.49 6.26 -5.95
C PRO A 204 1.05 6.74 -5.77
N LEU A 205 0.83 8.04 -5.58
CA LEU A 205 -0.51 8.63 -5.50
C LEU A 205 -1.31 8.46 -6.81
N HIS A 206 -0.66 8.61 -7.98
CA HIS A 206 -1.29 8.33 -9.27
C HIS A 206 -1.66 6.85 -9.39
N CYS A 207 -0.79 5.92 -8.96
CA CYS A 207 -1.10 4.49 -8.95
C CYS A 207 -2.31 4.16 -8.07
N ALA A 208 -2.35 4.67 -6.84
CA ALA A 208 -3.50 4.46 -5.94
C ALA A 208 -4.78 5.09 -6.48
N ALA A 209 -4.69 6.28 -7.07
CA ALA A 209 -5.82 6.98 -7.67
C ALA A 209 -6.38 6.27 -8.91
N SER A 210 -5.49 5.73 -9.75
CA SER A 210 -5.85 4.97 -10.95
C SER A 210 -6.64 3.70 -10.65
N GLU A 211 -6.40 3.08 -9.50
CA GLU A 211 -7.04 1.82 -9.09
C GLU A 211 -8.13 2.00 -8.02
N GLY A 212 -8.50 3.25 -7.69
CA GLY A 212 -9.55 3.52 -6.71
C GLY A 212 -9.19 3.17 -5.26
N GLN A 213 -7.90 3.10 -4.92
CA GLN A 213 -7.43 2.59 -3.63
C GLN A 213 -7.55 3.64 -2.51
N LEU A 214 -8.78 3.92 -2.05
CA LEU A 214 -9.11 4.96 -1.07
C LEU A 214 -8.15 5.00 0.13
N ARG A 215 -7.94 3.84 0.78
CA ARG A 215 -7.09 3.77 1.98
C ARG A 215 -5.61 4.05 1.69
N ALA A 216 -5.12 3.66 0.52
CA ALA A 216 -3.76 3.98 0.09
C ALA A 216 -3.62 5.47 -0.25
N VAL A 217 -4.62 6.07 -0.90
CA VAL A 217 -4.66 7.52 -1.15
C VAL A 217 -4.63 8.29 0.17
N GLU A 218 -5.45 7.93 1.15
CA GLU A 218 -5.44 8.56 2.48
C GLU A 218 -4.08 8.44 3.17
N SER A 219 -3.48 7.26 3.12
CA SER A 219 -2.17 7.03 3.73
C SER A 219 -1.08 7.84 3.02
N LEU A 220 -1.03 7.82 1.69
CA LEU A 220 -0.03 8.58 0.93
C LEU A 220 -0.17 10.08 1.14
N LEU A 221 -1.40 10.62 1.21
CA LEU A 221 -1.60 12.03 1.51
C LEU A 221 -1.13 12.41 2.92
N ALA A 222 -1.25 11.50 3.89
CA ALA A 222 -0.74 11.70 5.24
C ALA A 222 0.81 11.68 5.28
N GLU A 223 1.45 10.80 4.52
CA GLU A 223 2.91 10.64 4.50
C GLU A 223 3.63 11.66 3.59
N CYS A 224 3.04 12.05 2.46
CA CYS A 224 3.68 12.92 1.46
C CYS A 224 3.46 14.43 1.70
N GLY A 225 2.49 14.81 2.54
CA GLY A 225 2.01 16.19 2.63
C GLY A 225 1.23 16.66 1.40
N CYS A 226 0.92 17.96 1.34
CA CYS A 226 0.04 18.55 0.32
C CYS A 226 0.62 18.56 -1.10
N ASP A 227 1.94 18.50 -1.25
CA ASP A 227 2.62 18.60 -2.56
C ASP A 227 2.43 17.37 -3.45
N ALA A 228 2.10 16.20 -2.88
CA ALA A 228 1.84 15.00 -3.68
C ALA A 228 0.68 15.16 -4.65
N LYS A 229 -0.31 16.00 -4.31
CA LYS A 229 -1.42 16.32 -5.21
C LYS A 229 -0.94 17.10 -6.43
N ARG A 230 0.08 17.98 -6.27
CA ARG A 230 0.72 18.85 -7.29
C ARG A 230 1.42 18.09 -8.41
N ALA A 231 1.81 16.86 -8.14
CA ALA A 231 2.48 16.03 -9.13
C ALA A 231 1.58 15.82 -10.34
N VAL A 232 2.18 16.00 -11.52
CA VAL A 232 1.58 15.68 -12.81
C VAL A 232 2.39 14.62 -13.51
N ASP A 233 1.72 13.72 -14.21
CA ASP A 233 2.36 12.75 -15.07
C ASP A 233 2.88 13.38 -16.38
N ARG A 234 3.42 12.55 -17.27
CA ARG A 234 3.92 12.99 -18.57
C ARG A 234 2.84 13.51 -19.51
N GLU A 235 1.57 13.21 -19.25
CA GLU A 235 0.41 13.74 -19.99
C GLU A 235 -0.11 15.05 -19.35
N GLY A 236 0.51 15.51 -18.25
CA GLY A 236 0.08 16.68 -17.50
C GLY A 236 -1.12 16.40 -16.58
N LYS A 237 -1.47 15.14 -16.37
CA LYS A 237 -2.60 14.73 -15.53
C LYS A 237 -2.16 14.57 -14.09
N THR A 238 -3.04 14.97 -13.19
CA THR A 238 -2.87 14.85 -11.74
C THR A 238 -3.50 13.56 -11.27
N ALA A 239 -3.18 13.09 -10.06
CA ALA A 239 -3.84 11.92 -9.47
C ALA A 239 -5.37 12.09 -9.42
N PHE A 240 -5.87 13.31 -9.18
CA PHE A 240 -7.31 13.61 -9.26
C PHE A 240 -7.88 13.35 -10.66
N ALA A 241 -7.23 13.88 -11.70
CA ALA A 241 -7.67 13.69 -13.09
C ALA A 241 -7.70 12.21 -13.47
N VAL A 242 -6.65 11.46 -13.11
CA VAL A 242 -6.56 10.01 -13.35
C VAL A 242 -7.68 9.25 -12.63
N ALA A 243 -7.98 9.57 -11.37
CA ALA A 243 -9.10 8.96 -10.64
C ALA A 243 -10.44 9.22 -11.32
N MET A 244 -10.69 10.45 -11.80
CA MET A 244 -11.95 10.79 -12.46
C MET A 244 -12.08 10.12 -13.84
N GLU A 245 -10.99 10.06 -14.62
CA GLU A 245 -10.96 9.37 -15.92
C GLU A 245 -11.26 7.88 -15.78
N ASN A 246 -10.80 7.24 -14.70
CA ASN A 246 -11.05 5.83 -14.42
C ASN A 246 -12.37 5.58 -13.66
N GLY A 247 -13.15 6.62 -13.36
CA GLY A 247 -14.47 6.49 -12.74
C GLY A 247 -14.47 6.37 -11.21
N HIS A 248 -13.35 6.63 -10.53
CA HIS A 248 -13.22 6.58 -9.08
C HIS A 248 -13.69 7.88 -8.41
N VAL A 249 -14.97 8.22 -8.59
CA VAL A 249 -15.59 9.46 -8.11
C VAL A 249 -15.47 9.64 -6.59
N GLU A 250 -15.45 8.53 -5.84
CA GLU A 250 -15.27 8.51 -4.38
C GLU A 250 -13.93 9.11 -3.91
N LEU A 251 -12.91 9.12 -4.78
CA LEU A 251 -11.63 9.77 -4.50
C LEU A 251 -11.65 11.27 -4.80
N GLY A 252 -12.71 11.78 -5.45
CA GLY A 252 -12.82 13.15 -5.90
C GLY A 252 -12.64 14.14 -4.76
N ASP A 253 -13.42 13.99 -3.68
CA ASP A 253 -13.32 14.84 -2.50
C ASP A 253 -11.92 14.80 -1.89
N LEU A 254 -11.32 13.61 -1.81
CA LEU A 254 -10.01 13.38 -1.19
C LEU A 254 -8.85 13.98 -2.00
N LEU A 255 -8.89 13.88 -3.32
CA LEU A 255 -7.81 14.30 -4.24
C LEU A 255 -7.97 15.74 -4.73
N HIS A 256 -9.17 16.32 -4.65
CA HIS A 256 -9.41 17.71 -5.05
C HIS A 256 -8.58 18.72 -4.23
N TRP A 257 -8.22 19.83 -4.86
CA TRP A 257 -7.15 20.76 -4.44
C TRP A 257 -7.43 21.57 -3.18
N GLY A 258 -8.71 21.84 -2.88
CA GLY A 258 -9.09 22.53 -1.66
C GLY A 258 -9.00 21.68 -0.39
N ASP A 259 -8.98 20.35 -0.52
CA ASP A 259 -9.44 19.47 0.56
C ASP A 259 -8.44 19.31 1.72
N VAL A 260 -7.15 19.58 1.55
CA VAL A 260 -6.18 19.43 2.67
C VAL A 260 -6.32 20.56 3.68
N LEU A 261 -6.32 21.81 3.21
CA LEU A 261 -6.58 22.96 4.07
C LEU A 261 -8.02 22.91 4.62
N PHE A 262 -9.01 22.52 3.80
CA PHE A 262 -10.40 22.40 4.25
C PHE A 262 -10.59 21.28 5.26
N ARG A 263 -9.95 20.12 5.08
CA ARG A 263 -9.97 19.01 6.05
C ARG A 263 -9.28 19.39 7.35
N ALA A 264 -8.10 19.98 7.28
CA ALA A 264 -7.37 20.42 8.46
C ALA A 264 -8.18 21.48 9.23
N ALA A 265 -8.82 22.41 8.51
CA ALA A 265 -9.77 23.38 9.06
C ALA A 265 -11.03 22.72 9.67
N ARG A 266 -11.57 21.67 9.05
CA ARG A 266 -12.76 20.93 9.49
C ARG A 266 -12.51 20.12 10.76
N VAL A 267 -11.35 19.47 10.85
CA VAL A 267 -10.97 18.59 11.98
C VAL A 267 -10.38 19.41 13.14
N GLY A 268 -9.75 20.55 12.84
CA GLY A 268 -9.07 21.40 13.82
C GLY A 268 -7.56 21.17 13.90
N ASP A 269 -6.96 20.62 12.85
CA ASP A 269 -5.52 20.33 12.79
C ASP A 269 -4.73 21.61 12.47
N VAL A 270 -4.39 22.35 13.52
CA VAL A 270 -3.64 23.60 13.44
C VAL A 270 -2.24 23.39 12.85
N HIS A 271 -1.57 22.28 13.17
CA HIS A 271 -0.22 22.02 12.68
C HIS A 271 -0.23 21.70 11.18
N GLY A 272 -1.15 20.84 10.74
CA GLY A 272 -1.35 20.55 9.33
C GLY A 272 -1.69 21.81 8.53
N MET A 273 -2.58 22.66 9.05
CA MET A 273 -2.93 23.94 8.42
C MET A 273 -1.73 24.88 8.29
N ALA A 274 -0.99 25.10 9.36
CA ALA A 274 0.18 25.99 9.35
C ALA A 274 1.24 25.50 8.36
N SER A 275 1.49 24.19 8.32
CA SER A 275 2.41 23.57 7.35
C SER A 275 1.93 23.78 5.91
N CYS A 276 0.63 23.62 5.63
CA CYS A 276 0.07 23.82 4.29
C CYS A 276 0.17 25.28 3.82
N LEU A 277 -0.02 26.24 4.73
CA LEU A 277 0.00 27.68 4.43
C LEU A 277 1.42 28.21 4.27
N THR A 278 2.37 27.73 5.09
CA THR A 278 3.76 28.26 5.12
C THR A 278 4.71 27.53 4.17
N VAL A 279 4.60 26.21 4.06
CA VAL A 279 5.48 25.37 3.25
C VAL A 279 4.79 24.97 1.94
N GLY A 280 3.52 24.56 2.03
CA GLY A 280 2.77 24.05 0.88
C GLY A 280 2.27 25.11 -0.10
N GLY A 281 2.32 26.40 0.27
CA GLY A 281 1.81 27.49 -0.55
C GLY A 281 0.31 27.37 -0.85
N ALA A 282 -0.46 26.76 0.04
CA ALA A 282 -1.90 26.64 -0.11
C ALA A 282 -2.56 28.02 -0.13
N ASP A 283 -3.45 28.25 -1.10
CA ASP A 283 -4.25 29.47 -1.14
C ASP A 283 -5.26 29.47 0.01
N VAL A 284 -5.04 30.35 0.99
CA VAL A 284 -5.90 30.51 2.17
C VAL A 284 -7.34 30.89 1.80
N ASN A 285 -7.51 31.56 0.65
CA ASN A 285 -8.80 32.00 0.10
C ASN A 285 -9.29 31.11 -1.05
N GLY A 286 -8.62 29.97 -1.27
CA GLY A 286 -9.05 28.96 -2.23
C GLY A 286 -10.49 28.53 -1.95
N ARG A 287 -11.24 28.26 -3.02
CA ARG A 287 -12.66 27.87 -2.96
C ARG A 287 -12.86 26.43 -3.41
N ASP A 288 -13.74 25.69 -2.75
CA ASP A 288 -14.22 24.38 -3.23
C ASP A 288 -15.27 24.52 -4.34
N GLN A 289 -15.79 23.39 -4.80
CA GLN A 289 -16.85 23.29 -5.82
C GLN A 289 -18.17 23.96 -5.44
N ASN A 290 -18.39 24.29 -4.15
CA ASN A 290 -19.55 25.03 -3.68
C ASN A 290 -19.23 26.52 -3.47
N GLY A 291 -18.01 26.96 -3.78
CA GLY A 291 -17.52 28.31 -3.51
C GLY A 291 -17.05 28.52 -2.07
N TRP A 292 -16.93 27.47 -1.25
CA TRP A 292 -16.54 27.58 0.16
C TRP A 292 -15.04 27.64 0.35
N THR A 293 -14.63 28.48 1.29
CA THR A 293 -13.23 28.59 1.75
C THR A 293 -12.96 27.74 2.98
N ALA A 294 -11.69 27.61 3.37
CA ALA A 294 -11.30 26.93 4.61
C ALA A 294 -11.97 27.55 5.84
N LEU A 295 -12.22 28.86 5.79
CA LEU A 295 -12.87 29.61 6.85
C LEU A 295 -14.34 29.21 7.01
N HIS A 296 -15.06 28.93 5.92
CA HIS A 296 -16.43 28.40 5.97
C HIS A 296 -16.48 27.05 6.71
N TRP A 297 -15.58 26.13 6.37
CA TRP A 297 -15.51 24.81 6.99
C TRP A 297 -15.10 24.86 8.48
N ALA A 298 -14.12 25.70 8.83
CA ALA A 298 -13.72 25.92 10.22
C ALA A 298 -14.87 26.51 11.05
N ALA A 299 -15.62 27.45 10.46
CA ALA A 299 -16.76 28.10 11.10
C ALA A 299 -17.95 27.15 11.29
N LEU A 300 -18.27 26.36 10.27
CA LEU A 300 -19.31 25.33 10.33
C LEU A 300 -19.03 24.27 11.40
N LYS A 301 -17.76 23.92 11.64
CA LYS A 301 -17.35 22.91 12.65
C LYS A 301 -16.95 23.49 14.01
N GLY A 302 -17.01 24.81 14.18
CA GLY A 302 -16.74 25.47 15.45
C GLY A 302 -15.27 25.44 15.88
N LYS A 303 -14.34 25.31 14.94
CA LYS A 303 -12.90 25.16 15.22
C LYS A 303 -12.24 26.53 15.40
N VAL A 304 -12.37 27.11 16.59
CA VAL A 304 -11.85 28.47 16.91
C VAL A 304 -10.38 28.64 16.55
N LYS A 305 -9.52 27.69 16.92
CA LYS A 305 -8.08 27.77 16.61
C LYS A 305 -7.78 27.70 15.11
N SER A 306 -8.58 26.97 14.35
CA SER A 306 -8.44 26.95 12.89
C SER A 306 -8.85 28.28 12.27
N VAL A 307 -9.94 28.89 12.76
CA VAL A 307 -10.37 30.23 12.33
C VAL A 307 -9.28 31.26 12.61
N GLU A 308 -8.66 31.20 13.79
CA GLU A 308 -7.53 32.07 14.17
C GLU A 308 -6.35 31.92 13.21
N VAL A 309 -5.88 30.69 12.99
CA VAL A 309 -4.75 30.41 12.07
C VAL A 309 -5.04 30.85 10.65
N LEU A 310 -6.25 30.63 10.13
CA LEU A 310 -6.63 31.04 8.78
C LEU A 310 -6.60 32.58 8.65
N ILE A 311 -7.21 33.29 9.58
CA ILE A 311 -7.26 34.77 9.56
C ILE A 311 -5.86 35.36 9.71
N ASP A 312 -5.04 34.82 10.61
CA ASP A 312 -3.67 35.28 10.83
C ASP A 312 -2.77 35.04 9.60
N ASN A 313 -3.15 34.10 8.73
CA ASN A 313 -2.49 33.84 7.43
C ASN A 313 -3.20 34.52 6.24
N GLY A 314 -4.08 35.49 6.49
CA GLY A 314 -4.68 36.33 5.43
C GLY A 314 -5.98 35.82 4.82
N ALA A 315 -6.71 34.94 5.51
CA ALA A 315 -8.07 34.56 5.10
C ALA A 315 -9.00 35.79 5.07
N GLU A 316 -9.74 35.95 3.98
CA GLU A 316 -10.87 36.88 3.90
C GLU A 316 -11.93 36.49 4.93
N VAL A 317 -12.46 37.47 5.66
CA VAL A 317 -13.39 37.24 6.77
C VAL A 317 -14.83 37.02 6.29
N ASP A 318 -15.22 37.68 5.19
CA ASP A 318 -16.56 37.60 4.59
C ASP A 318 -16.58 37.10 3.12
N PRO A 319 -15.88 36.01 2.77
CA PRO A 319 -16.06 35.41 1.46
C PRO A 319 -17.49 34.90 1.36
N VAL A 320 -18.12 35.14 0.21
CA VAL A 320 -19.45 34.62 -0.10
C VAL A 320 -19.37 33.45 -1.07
N ASP A 321 -20.10 32.38 -0.76
CA ASP A 321 -20.30 31.25 -1.68
C ASP A 321 -21.28 31.59 -2.82
N GLU A 322 -21.61 30.60 -3.66
CA GLU A 322 -22.53 30.78 -4.80
C GLU A 322 -23.98 31.09 -4.39
N VAL A 323 -24.35 30.82 -3.13
CA VAL A 323 -25.68 31.04 -2.54
C VAL A 323 -25.69 32.27 -1.62
N GLY A 324 -24.54 32.91 -1.39
CA GLY A 324 -24.38 34.06 -0.51
C GLY A 324 -24.15 33.72 0.98
N TYR A 325 -23.72 32.50 1.31
CA TYR A 325 -23.29 32.14 2.66
C TYR A 325 -21.93 32.76 2.96
N THR A 326 -21.82 33.29 4.18
CA THR A 326 -20.55 33.74 4.76
C THR A 326 -20.12 32.79 5.88
N PRO A 327 -18.83 32.76 6.25
CA PRO A 327 -18.36 31.97 7.39
C PRO A 327 -19.10 32.31 8.69
N LEU A 328 -19.46 33.58 8.91
CA LEU A 328 -20.26 34.00 10.06
C LEU A 328 -21.63 33.32 10.07
N ARG A 329 -22.30 33.23 8.91
CA ARG A 329 -23.60 32.56 8.80
C ARG A 329 -23.47 31.07 9.13
N CYS A 330 -22.44 30.39 8.64
CA CYS A 330 -22.16 28.99 8.96
C CYS A 330 -21.98 28.76 10.47
N ALA A 331 -21.24 29.64 11.16
CA ALA A 331 -21.03 29.56 12.60
C ALA A 331 -22.33 29.79 13.40
N VAL A 332 -23.16 30.76 12.99
CA VAL A 332 -24.43 31.09 13.66
C VAL A 332 -25.45 29.96 13.50
N GLU A 333 -25.65 29.47 12.28
CA GLU A 333 -26.61 28.38 12.01
C GLU A 333 -26.20 27.06 12.67
N SER A 334 -24.88 26.82 12.83
CA SER A 334 -24.35 25.65 13.54
C SER A 334 -24.27 25.83 15.06
N GLY A 335 -24.63 27.01 15.59
CA GLY A 335 -24.64 27.29 17.04
C GLY A 335 -23.25 27.51 17.67
N HIS A 336 -22.22 27.76 16.86
CA HIS A 336 -20.84 27.94 17.32
C HIS A 336 -20.55 29.39 17.73
N LEU A 337 -21.11 29.79 18.87
CA LEU A 337 -21.05 31.15 19.42
C LEU A 337 -19.64 31.74 19.48
N GLN A 338 -18.65 30.96 19.94
CA GLN A 338 -17.29 31.46 20.12
C GLN A 338 -16.63 31.82 18.79
N VAL A 339 -16.90 31.06 17.73
CA VAL A 339 -16.42 31.39 16.38
C VAL A 339 -17.15 32.61 15.83
N ALA A 340 -18.48 32.68 15.99
CA ALA A 340 -19.26 33.81 15.50
C ALA A 340 -18.82 35.14 16.15
N LEU A 341 -18.56 35.14 17.47
CA LEU A 341 -18.01 36.30 18.17
C LEU A 341 -16.60 36.66 17.68
N PHE A 342 -15.76 35.65 17.43
CA PHE A 342 -14.40 35.86 16.94
C PHE A 342 -14.39 36.49 15.53
N LEU A 343 -15.25 36.03 14.63
CA LEU A 343 -15.40 36.58 13.27
C LEU A 343 -15.90 38.03 13.29
N VAL A 344 -16.89 38.36 14.15
CA VAL A 344 -17.35 39.75 14.32
C VAL A 344 -16.24 40.64 14.88
N ALA A 345 -15.46 40.16 15.85
CA ALA A 345 -14.34 40.91 16.40
C ALA A 345 -13.23 41.19 15.37
N ARG A 346 -13.08 40.32 14.37
CA ARG A 346 -12.11 40.46 13.27
C ARG A 346 -12.67 41.19 12.04
N GLY A 347 -13.84 41.83 12.15
CA GLY A 347 -14.39 42.73 11.12
C GLY A 347 -15.45 42.14 10.19
N SER A 348 -16.05 40.99 10.53
CA SER A 348 -17.15 40.43 9.74
C SER A 348 -18.37 41.36 9.72
N CYS A 349 -18.83 41.72 8.52
CA CYS A 349 -20.02 42.53 8.29
C CYS A 349 -21.27 41.71 8.60
N ALA A 350 -21.69 41.69 9.86
CA ALA A 350 -22.96 41.10 10.26
C ALA A 350 -24.13 41.88 9.62
N THR A 351 -24.72 41.36 8.54
CA THR A 351 -25.95 41.93 8.02
C THR A 351 -27.12 41.55 8.93
N LEU A 352 -28.06 42.48 9.14
CA LEU A 352 -29.26 42.30 9.96
C LEU A 352 -30.10 41.06 9.54
N ASP A 353 -29.93 40.57 8.32
CA ASP A 353 -30.65 39.39 7.79
C ASP A 353 -30.03 38.07 8.27
N THR A 354 -28.71 38.01 8.51
CA THR A 354 -28.04 36.85 9.16
C THR A 354 -28.57 36.60 10.57
N ILE A 355 -28.95 37.67 11.28
CA ILE A 355 -29.51 37.64 12.65
C ILE A 355 -31.02 37.32 12.65
N LYS A 356 -31.74 37.64 11.57
CA LYS A 356 -33.17 37.30 11.44
C LYS A 356 -33.37 35.81 11.14
N ALA A 357 -32.47 35.18 10.38
CA ALA A 357 -32.51 33.74 10.11
C ALA A 357 -32.41 32.90 11.41
N SER A 358 -31.62 33.35 12.40
CA SER A 358 -31.51 32.69 13.71
C SER A 358 -32.74 32.86 14.63
N LYS A 359 -33.71 33.72 14.27
CA LYS A 359 -34.99 33.79 15.02
C LYS A 359 -35.89 32.57 14.77
N GLY A 360 -35.64 31.81 13.70
CA GLY A 360 -36.45 30.65 13.31
C GLY A 360 -36.00 29.31 13.90
N LEU A 361 -34.72 29.15 14.27
CA LEU A 361 -34.18 27.90 14.80
C LEU A 361 -33.35 28.17 16.06
N PHE A 362 -33.85 27.68 17.22
CA PHE A 362 -33.13 27.28 18.44
C PHE A 362 -31.84 28.05 18.87
N ALA A 363 -31.77 29.37 18.69
CA ALA A 363 -30.73 30.16 19.36
C ALA A 363 -31.13 30.40 20.84
N PRO A 364 -30.30 30.02 21.84
CA PRO A 364 -30.62 30.29 23.24
C PRO A 364 -30.74 31.80 23.49
N PRO A 365 -31.73 32.29 24.26
CA PRO A 365 -32.03 33.72 24.43
C PRO A 365 -30.84 34.59 24.86
N ARG A 366 -29.86 34.02 25.58
CA ARG A 366 -28.63 34.69 26.01
C ARG A 366 -27.71 35.11 24.85
N LEU A 367 -27.82 34.42 23.72
CA LEU A 367 -27.03 34.63 22.51
C LEU A 367 -27.48 35.90 21.79
N LEU A 368 -28.80 36.14 21.74
CA LEU A 368 -29.42 37.33 21.16
C LEU A 368 -29.12 38.60 21.97
N ASP A 369 -29.13 38.50 23.30
CA ASP A 369 -28.80 39.63 24.19
C ASP A 369 -27.32 40.02 24.14
N SER A 370 -26.42 39.04 23.95
CA SER A 370 -24.98 39.29 23.85
C SER A 370 -24.62 39.90 22.49
N PHE A 371 -25.19 39.38 21.39
CA PHE A 371 -25.01 39.95 20.05
C PHE A 371 -25.66 41.33 19.88
N GLY A 372 -26.85 41.55 20.44
CA GLY A 372 -27.53 42.85 20.41
C GLY A 372 -26.82 43.94 21.22
N LYS A 373 -26.00 43.57 22.21
CA LYS A 373 -25.13 44.50 22.95
C LYS A 373 -23.82 44.79 22.20
N LEU A 374 -23.25 43.80 21.52
CA LEU A 374 -22.03 43.95 20.72
C LEU A 374 -22.22 44.81 19.47
N THR A 375 -23.34 44.65 18.75
CA THR A 375 -23.62 45.44 17.53
C THR A 375 -23.90 46.92 17.81
N LYS A 376 -24.34 47.28 19.02
CA LYS A 376 -24.51 48.68 19.45
C LYS A 376 -23.20 49.41 19.74
N HIS A 377 -22.07 48.70 19.79
CA HIS A 377 -20.76 49.27 20.09
C HIS A 377 -19.77 49.25 18.91
N VAL A 378 -20.15 48.65 17.77
CA VAL A 378 -19.26 48.44 16.61
C VAL A 378 -19.76 49.14 15.33
N LEU A 379 -21.03 49.55 15.27
CA LEU A 379 -21.57 50.52 14.30
C LEU A 379 -21.74 51.88 14.99
#